data_AF-A0A433A052-F1
#
_entry.id   AF-A0A433A052-F1
#
_cell.length_a   1.000
_cell.length_b   1.000
_cell.length_c   1.000
_cell.angle_alpha   90.00
_cell.angle_beta   90.00
_cell.angle_gamma   90.00
#
_symmetry.space_group_name_H-M   'P 1'
#
loop_
_entity.id
_entity.type
_entity.pdbx_description
1 polymer ?
#
loop_
_entity_poly.entity_id
_entity_poly.type
_entity_poly.pdbx_seq_one_letter_code
_entity_poly.pdbx_strand_id
1 'polypeptide(L)' 'MWCIAIPPDVLKSRLQSAPAGTYTGTLDVLRKTLHHDGPAALFKGLGPAMLRAFPANAACFLGVEASLNVMNKLW' A
#
# COMPACT_ATOMS: atom_id res chain seq x y z
N MET A 1 2.76 6.68 -6.58
CA MET A 1 3.16 6.79 -5.15
C MET A 1 3.10 5.46 -4.40
N TRP A 2 2.03 4.66 -4.53
CA TRP A 2 1.91 3.39 -3.81
C TRP A 2 2.96 2.32 -4.18
N CYS A 3 3.32 2.19 -5.45
CA CYS A 3 4.33 1.19 -5.87
C CYS A 3 5.74 1.47 -5.31
N ILE A 4 6.04 2.71 -4.92
CA ILE A 4 7.35 3.11 -4.37
C ILE A 4 7.35 3.01 -2.85
N ALA A 5 6.21 3.26 -2.20
CA ALA A 5 6.07 3.21 -0.75
C ALA A 5 5.85 1.79 -0.20
N ILE A 6 5.21 0.89 -0.96
CA ILE A 6 4.91 -0.47 -0.48
C ILE A 6 6.17 -1.31 -0.17
N PRO A 7 7.24 -1.31 -1.00
CA PRO A 7 8.44 -2.08 -0.68
C PRO A 7 9.09 -1.73 0.67
N PRO A 8 9.35 -0.45 1.03
CA PRO A 8 9.87 -0.10 2.35
C PRO A 8 8.89 -0.39 3.49
N ASP A 9 7.58 -0.23 3.28
CA ASP A 9 6.56 -0.61 4.27
C ASP A 9 6.57 -2.11 4.57
N VAL A 10 6.64 -2.95 3.53
CA VAL A 10 6.72 -4.42 3.67
C VAL A 10 8.02 -4.82 4.40
N LEU A 11 9.15 -4.21 4.05
CA LEU A 11 10.43 -4.46 4.73
C LEU A 11 10.37 -4.10 6.21
N LYS A 12 9.77 -2.95 6.54
CA LYS A 12 9.61 -2.51 7.93
C LYS A 12 8.68 -3.43 8.73
N SER A 13 7.53 -3.81 8.16
CA SER A 13 6.59 -4.73 8.80
C SER A 13 7.20 -6.10 9.05
N ARG A 14 7.98 -6.63 8.09
CA ARG A 14 8.74 -7.88 8.26
C ARG A 14 9.80 -7.78 9.35
N LEU A 15 10.55 -6.67 9.39
CA LEU A 15 11.55 -6.42 10.43
C LEU A 15 10.93 -6.34 11.84
N GLN A 16 9.77 -5.68 11.97
CA GLN A 16 9.06 -5.53 13.25
C GLN A 16 8.34 -6.79 13.71
N SER A 17 7.89 -7.63 12.78
CA SER A 17 7.20 -8.89 13.09
C SER A 17 8.16 -10.04 13.38
N ALA A 18 9.44 -9.88 13.05
CA ALA A 18 10.43 -10.94 13.21
C ALA A 18 10.91 -11.05 14.66
N PRO A 19 11.18 -12.28 15.15
CA PRO A 19 11.83 -12.48 16.44
C PRO A 19 13.20 -11.77 16.51
N ALA A 20 13.55 -11.27 17.69
CA ALA A 20 14.83 -10.62 17.93
C ALA A 20 15.99 -11.53 17.51
N GLY A 21 16.88 -11.03 16.64
CA GLY A 21 18.03 -11.78 16.10
C GLY A 21 17.80 -12.43 14.73
N THR A 22 16.58 -12.42 14.18
CA THR A 22 16.29 -12.99 12.85
C THR A 22 16.93 -12.18 11.70
N TYR A 23 17.01 -10.86 11.89
CA TYR A 23 17.57 -9.93 10.92
C TYR A 23 18.50 -8.92 11.60
N THR A 24 19.64 -8.66 10.99
CA THR A 24 20.66 -7.70 11.47
C THR A 24 20.42 -6.27 10.96
N GLY A 25 19.55 -6.10 9.96
CA GLY A 25 19.18 -4.78 9.42
C GLY A 25 18.20 -4.88 8.25
N THR A 26 17.73 -3.72 7.77
CA THR A 26 16.77 -3.62 6.63
C THR A 26 17.31 -4.24 5.33
N LEU A 27 18.61 -4.11 5.08
CA LEU A 27 19.29 -4.76 3.93
C LEU A 27 19.35 -6.29 4.05
N ASP A 28 19.46 -6.82 5.27
CA ASP A 28 19.45 -8.26 5.52
C ASP A 28 18.04 -8.86 5.30
N VAL A 29 17.01 -8.14 5.76
CA VAL A 29 15.60 -8.46 5.47
C VAL A 29 15.35 -8.47 3.97
N LEU A 30 15.83 -7.45 3.25
CA LEU A 30 15.66 -7.34 1.80
C LEU A 30 16.29 -8.53 1.08
N ARG A 31 17.56 -8.84 1.35
CA ARG A 31 18.26 -9.96 0.72
C ARG A 31 17.58 -11.30 1.00
N LYS A 32 17.25 -11.59 2.25
CA LYS A 32 16.54 -12.83 2.63
C LYS A 32 15.16 -12.91 1.97
N THR A 33 14.40 -11.80 1.94
CA THR A 33 13.07 -11.76 1.31
C THR A 33 13.15 -12.02 -0.19
N LEU A 34 14.10 -11.39 -0.91
CA LEU A 34 14.30 -11.63 -2.34
C LEU A 34 14.77 -13.04 -2.64
N HIS A 35 15.64 -13.61 -1.80
CA HIS A 35 16.17 -14.96 -2.01
C HIS A 35 15.12 -16.05 -1.72
N HIS A 36 14.24 -15.84 -0.73
CA HIS A 36 13.32 -16.87 -0.23
C HIS A 36 11.90 -16.74 -0.80
N ASP A 37 11.34 -15.53 -0.85
CA ASP A 37 9.97 -15.26 -1.33
C ASP A 37 9.94 -14.61 -2.73
N GLY A 38 11.10 -14.21 -3.26
CA GLY A 38 11.22 -13.57 -4.58
C GLY A 38 10.86 -12.07 -4.61
N PRO A 39 11.07 -11.40 -5.76
CA PRO A 39 10.83 -9.96 -5.90
C PRO A 39 9.34 -9.57 -5.80
N ALA A 40 8.42 -10.48 -6.11
CA ALA A 40 6.98 -10.25 -5.98
C ALA A 40 6.55 -10.08 -4.51
N ALA A 41 7.33 -10.60 -3.56
CA ALA A 41 7.02 -10.51 -2.13
C ALA A 41 7.10 -9.08 -1.60
N LEU A 42 7.88 -8.21 -2.25
CA LEU A 42 7.97 -6.78 -1.91
C LEU A 42 6.68 -6.02 -2.24
N PHE A 43 5.81 -6.58 -3.08
CA PHE A 43 4.51 -6.01 -3.45
C PHE A 43 3.34 -6.76 -2.81
N LYS A 44 3.62 -7.70 -1.89
CA LYS A 44 2.61 -8.47 -1.15
C LYS A 44 1.89 -7.54 -0.17
N GLY A 45 0.86 -6.86 -0.67
CA GLY A 45 0.15 -5.76 0.00
C GLY A 45 -0.47 -4.76 -0.97
N LEU A 46 -0.01 -4.74 -2.23
CA LEU A 46 -0.53 -3.88 -3.29
C LEU A 46 -2.00 -4.20 -3.63
N GLY A 47 -2.37 -5.47 -3.69
CA GLY A 47 -3.76 -5.88 -3.96
C GLY A 47 -4.77 -5.34 -2.93
N PRO A 48 -4.59 -5.61 -1.62
CA PRO A 48 -5.43 -5.05 -0.57
C PRO A 48 -5.42 -3.52 -0.53
N ALA A 49 -4.26 -2.91 -0.75
CA ALA A 49 -4.11 -1.47 -0.83
C ALA A 49 -4.94 -0.84 -1.96
N MET A 50 -4.87 -1.41 -3.16
CA MET A 50 -5.63 -0.97 -4.33
C MET A 50 -7.12 -1.21 -4.14
N LEU A 51 -7.50 -2.38 -3.61
CA LEU A 51 -8.90 -2.72 -3.32
C LEU A 51 -9.54 -1.75 -2.33
N ARG A 52 -8.77 -1.22 -1.38
CA ARG A 52 -9.25 -0.19 -0.45
C ARG A 52 -9.26 1.21 -1.05
N ALA A 53 -8.23 1.58 -1.82
CA ALA A 53 -8.10 2.91 -2.38
C ALA A 53 -9.15 3.19 -3.47
N PHE A 54 -9.54 2.16 -4.23
CA PHE A 54 -10.47 2.32 -5.35
C PHE A 54 -11.88 2.76 -4.90
N PRO A 55 -12.55 2.09 -3.94
CA PRO A 55 -13.86 2.53 -3.45
C PRO A 55 -13.83 3.88 -2.75
N ALA A 56 -12.77 4.15 -1.96
CA ALA A 56 -12.65 5.42 -1.24
C ALA A 56 -12.54 6.60 -2.21
N ASN A 57 -11.73 6.48 -3.25
CA ASN A 57 -11.59 7.51 -4.28
C ASN A 57 -12.88 7.63 -5.10
N ALA A 58 -13.51 6.51 -5.48
CA ALA A 58 -14.77 6.51 -6.22
C ALA A 58 -15.89 7.23 -5.44
N ALA A 59 -16.02 6.97 -4.14
CA ALA A 59 -17.00 7.63 -3.28
C ALA A 59 -16.76 9.15 -3.20
N CYS A 60 -15.49 9.57 -3.11
CA CYS A 60 -15.14 10.99 -3.11
C CYS A 60 -15.53 11.67 -4.43
N PHE A 61 -15.20 11.06 -5.57
CA PHE A 61 -15.59 11.57 -6.89
C PHE A 61 -17.10 11.67 -7.05
N LEU A 62 -17.84 10.64 -6.66
CA LEU A 62 -19.31 10.65 -6.71
C LEU A 62 -19.90 11.73 -5.80
N GLY A 63 -19.35 11.92 -4.60
CA GLY A 63 -19.79 12.97 -3.68
C GLY A 63 -19.59 14.38 -4.24
N VAL A 64 -18.43 14.63 -4.86
CA VAL A 64 -18.14 15.90 -5.52
C VAL A 64 -19.04 16.10 -6.73
N GLU A 65 -19.23 15.09 -7.58
CA GLU A 65 -20.06 15.18 -8.77
C GLU A 65 -21.55 15.41 -8.42
N ALA A 66 -22.07 14.72 -7.40
CA ALA A 66 -23.41 14.96 -6.89
C ALA A 66 -23.57 16.38 -6.34
N SER A 67 -22.58 16.87 -5.58
CA SER A 67 -22.60 18.22 -5.02
C SER A 67 -22.57 19.30 -6.11
N LEU A 68 -21.73 19.11 -7.13
CA LEU A 68 -21.65 20.00 -8.29
C LEU A 68 -22.95 20.01 -9.09
N ASN A 69 -23.56 18.85 -9.33
CA ASN A 69 -24.84 18.76 -10.04
C ASN A 69 -25.97 19.46 -9.28
N VAL A 70 -25.99 19.36 -7.95
CA VAL A 70 -26.97 20.07 -7.12
C VAL A 70 -26.75 21.58 -7.18
N MET A 71 -25.50 22.03 -7.09
CA MET A 71 -25.15 23.45 -7.12
C MET A 71 -25.45 24.09 -8.49
N ASN A 72 -25.13 23.40 -9.59
CA ASN A 72 -25.44 23.83 -10.96
C ASN A 72 -26.94 23.84 -11.29
N LYS A 73 -27.77 23.18 -10.47
CA LYS A 73 -29.22 23.17 -10.65
C LYS A 73 -29.92 24.22 -9.78
N LEU A 74 -29.25 24.68 -8.72
CA LEU A 74 -29.74 25.68 -7.77
C LEU A 74 -29.39 27.11 -8.18
N TRP A 75 -28.31 27.29 -8.95
CA TRP A 75 -27.90 28.57 -9.52
C TRP A 75 -28.08 28.55 -11.04
#